data_AF-A0A554V425-F1
#
_entry.id   AF-A0A554V425-F1
#
_cell.length_a   1.000
_cell.length_b   1.000
_cell.length_c   1.000
_cell.angle_alpha   90.00
_cell.angle_beta   90.00
_cell.angle_gamma   90.00
#
_symmetry.space_group_name_H-M   'P 1'
#
loop_
_entity.id
_entity.type
_entity.pdbx_description
1 polymer ?
#
loop_
_entity_poly.entity_id
_entity_poly.type
_entity_poly.pdbx_seq_one_letter_code
_entity_poly.pdbx_strand_id
1 'polypeptide(L)'
;MAHTGNAHWSIKLLRDSRWTATAIEKFVAKYRQGIPGLPAPTVDEWDWQLEARCRNMDPAIFFPPSQRGPERARREKEAKAACGTCPVLLNCRMYAVKAKEPHGIWGGLTSRERAILELHGRRAGLHCQDGAPTGTRGSTRGVPMAEATGSTVDALLANASPTYAQEAGITVKDKPAALFQLLEMPLLLSARISSDIAVAATKEILAAGLRTPERARKASRKSVIDALGRGHYVRYDESTATRLHEAAELVQQKYQGDLRKLAERSDSNVEQATELLTEFKGIGGVGAAIFLREVQDTWTWVRPYFDERALEVARELRLPDDPKKLAKLAPGGACAPLAAALVRVSLDKALGY
;
A
#
# COMPACT_ATOMS: atom_id res chain seq x y z
N MET A 1 25.86 -5.41 36.49
CA MET A 1 25.02 -4.54 35.63
C MET A 1 25.00 -5.20 34.25
N ALA A 2 23.90 -5.57 33.61
CA ALA A 2 22.49 -5.27 33.79
C ALA A 2 21.65 -6.51 33.43
N HIS A 3 20.53 -6.69 34.15
CA HIS A 3 19.52 -7.70 33.89
C HIS A 3 18.64 -7.28 32.71
N THR A 4 18.53 -8.11 31.68
CA THR A 4 17.43 -8.09 30.71
C THR A 4 16.51 -9.28 30.98
N GLY A 5 15.58 -9.09 31.91
CA GLY A 5 14.48 -10.02 32.13
C GLY A 5 13.47 -9.89 31.00
N ASN A 6 13.53 -10.80 30.02
CA ASN A 6 12.48 -10.92 29.02
C ASN A 6 11.29 -11.65 29.67
N ALA A 7 10.13 -11.01 29.67
CA ALA A 7 8.94 -11.46 30.38
C ALA A 7 8.49 -12.85 29.91
N HIS A 8 8.38 -13.73 30.88
CA HIS A 8 7.91 -15.11 30.77
C HIS A 8 6.41 -15.12 30.47
N TRP A 9 6.00 -15.05 29.20
CA TRP A 9 4.60 -15.32 28.86
C TRP A 9 4.35 -16.83 28.93
N SER A 10 3.52 -17.24 29.89
CA SER A 10 3.18 -18.64 30.13
C SER A 10 2.17 -19.12 29.09
N ILE A 11 2.52 -20.19 28.38
CA ILE A 11 1.75 -21.01 27.41
C ILE A 11 0.36 -21.50 27.91
N LYS A 12 -0.07 -21.13 29.11
CA LYS A 12 -1.32 -21.61 29.73
C LYS A 12 -2.60 -21.08 29.06
N LEU A 13 -2.54 -19.96 28.32
CA LEU A 13 -3.72 -19.35 27.68
C LEU A 13 -4.04 -19.86 26.27
N LEU A 14 -3.22 -20.74 25.70
CA LEU A 14 -3.42 -21.29 24.35
C LEU A 14 -3.94 -22.73 24.34
N ARG A 15 -4.36 -23.26 25.50
CA ARG A 15 -4.84 -24.64 25.63
C ARG A 15 -6.33 -24.81 25.31
N ASP A 16 -7.08 -23.73 25.12
CA ASP A 16 -8.55 -23.76 24.91
C ASP A 16 -9.02 -23.40 23.48
N SER A 17 -8.10 -23.15 22.55
CA SER A 17 -8.45 -22.91 21.14
C SER A 17 -8.15 -24.15 20.30
N ARG A 18 -9.07 -24.48 19.38
CA ARG A 18 -9.17 -25.70 18.55
C ARG A 18 -8.04 -25.91 17.52
N TRP A 19 -6.80 -25.60 17.89
CA TRP A 19 -5.63 -25.90 17.09
C TRP A 19 -5.00 -27.19 17.59
N THR A 20 -4.65 -28.11 16.69
CA THR A 20 -3.91 -29.32 17.07
C THR A 20 -2.51 -28.92 17.54
N ALA A 21 -1.97 -29.62 18.54
CA ALA A 21 -0.64 -29.36 19.12
C ALA A 21 0.44 -29.25 18.03
N THR A 22 0.32 -30.03 16.97
CA THR A 22 1.22 -30.04 15.80
C THR A 22 1.16 -28.76 14.95
N ALA A 23 0.02 -28.06 14.87
CA ALA A 23 -0.11 -26.81 14.12
C ALA A 23 0.52 -25.63 14.88
N ILE A 24 0.32 -25.59 16.20
CA ILE A 24 0.97 -24.60 17.08
C ILE A 24 2.48 -24.89 17.16
N GLU A 25 2.90 -26.15 17.27
CA GLU A 25 4.32 -26.51 17.28
C GLU A 25 5.01 -26.17 15.96
N LYS A 26 4.37 -26.34 14.80
CA LYS A 26 4.93 -25.92 13.49
C LYS A 26 5.04 -24.40 13.37
N PHE A 27 4.03 -23.66 13.83
CA PHE A 27 4.02 -22.20 13.81
C PHE A 27 5.07 -21.61 14.76
N VAL A 28 5.17 -22.15 15.98
CA VAL A 28 6.14 -21.70 17.01
C VAL A 28 7.55 -22.21 16.70
N ALA A 29 7.73 -23.38 16.09
CA ALA A 29 9.05 -23.87 15.63
C ALA A 29 9.61 -23.00 14.48
N LYS A 30 8.75 -22.52 13.57
CA LYS A 30 9.11 -21.56 12.51
C LYS A 30 9.60 -20.22 13.06
N TYR A 31 9.16 -19.83 14.25
CA TYR A 31 9.53 -18.57 14.91
C TYR A 31 10.62 -18.69 15.98
N ARG A 32 10.84 -19.87 16.59
CA ARG A 32 11.87 -20.10 17.64
C ARG A 32 13.29 -20.31 17.12
N GLN A 33 13.45 -20.74 15.87
CA GLN A 33 14.76 -20.90 15.26
C GLN A 33 15.12 -19.59 14.57
N GLY A 34 15.93 -18.75 15.23
CA GLY A 34 16.40 -17.48 14.66
C GLY A 34 16.82 -17.63 13.19
N ILE A 35 16.32 -16.70 12.36
CA ILE A 35 16.33 -16.69 10.88
C ILE A 35 17.58 -17.34 10.27
N PRO A 36 17.50 -18.60 9.78
CA PRO A 36 18.53 -19.20 8.96
C PRO A 36 18.09 -19.09 7.49
N GLY A 37 18.76 -18.21 6.74
CA GLY A 37 18.51 -17.98 5.32
C GLY A 37 17.44 -16.92 5.08
N LEU A 38 17.79 -15.65 5.29
CA LEU A 38 17.10 -14.59 4.58
C LEU A 38 17.17 -14.92 3.08
N PRO A 39 16.07 -14.95 2.31
CA PRO A 39 16.20 -14.69 0.89
C PRO A 39 16.90 -13.33 0.73
N ALA A 40 17.73 -13.20 -0.30
CA ALA A 40 18.37 -11.92 -0.63
C ALA A 40 17.31 -10.81 -0.62
N PRO A 41 17.66 -9.56 -0.23
CA PRO A 41 16.71 -8.45 -0.14
C PRO A 41 15.81 -8.45 -1.37
N THR A 42 14.48 -8.44 -1.16
CA THR A 42 13.49 -8.47 -2.24
C THR A 42 13.49 -7.13 -2.97
N VAL A 43 14.51 -6.94 -3.79
CA VAL A 43 14.52 -6.08 -4.98
C VAL A 43 13.79 -6.81 -6.14
N ASP A 44 13.45 -8.10 -5.93
CA ASP A 44 13.11 -9.10 -6.94
C ASP A 44 11.75 -8.98 -7.66
N GLU A 45 10.74 -8.26 -7.15
CA GLU A 45 9.43 -8.22 -7.84
C GLU A 45 9.50 -7.56 -9.24
N TRP A 46 10.53 -6.73 -9.44
CA TRP A 46 10.79 -6.05 -10.71
C TRP A 46 12.12 -6.47 -11.34
N ASP A 47 12.92 -7.32 -10.69
CA ASP A 47 14.24 -7.77 -11.19
C ASP A 47 14.12 -8.66 -12.43
N TRP A 48 12.98 -9.35 -12.60
CA TRP A 48 12.70 -10.02 -13.86
C TRP A 48 12.73 -9.02 -15.04
N GLN A 49 12.40 -7.75 -14.82
CA GLN A 49 12.50 -6.75 -15.89
C GLN A 49 13.96 -6.52 -16.28
N LEU A 50 14.92 -6.63 -15.36
CA LEU A 50 16.36 -6.49 -15.64
C LEU A 50 16.84 -7.55 -16.65
N GLU A 51 16.22 -8.73 -16.65
CA GLU A 51 16.50 -9.82 -17.58
C GLU A 51 15.75 -9.68 -18.92
N ALA A 52 14.91 -8.65 -19.09
CA ALA A 52 14.12 -8.47 -20.30
C ALA A 52 14.98 -8.07 -21.50
N ARG A 53 14.92 -8.87 -22.58
CA ARG A 53 15.65 -8.60 -23.83
C ARG A 53 15.32 -7.25 -24.46
N CYS A 54 14.08 -6.77 -24.29
CA CYS A 54 13.62 -5.50 -24.86
C CYS A 54 14.36 -4.27 -24.29
N ARG A 55 15.06 -4.39 -23.16
CA ARG A 55 15.87 -3.31 -22.58
C ARG A 55 16.99 -2.82 -23.49
N ASN A 56 17.50 -3.70 -24.35
CA ASN A 56 18.60 -3.41 -25.26
C ASN A 56 18.10 -3.15 -26.69
N MET A 57 16.80 -2.84 -26.85
CA MET A 57 16.15 -2.63 -28.13
C MET A 57 15.46 -1.26 -28.14
N ASP A 58 15.17 -0.74 -29.34
CA ASP A 58 14.41 0.50 -29.47
C ASP A 58 12.97 0.34 -28.91
N PRO A 59 12.56 1.15 -27.91
CA PRO A 59 11.21 1.12 -27.35
C PRO A 59 10.11 1.32 -28.40
N ALA A 60 10.38 2.02 -29.51
CA ALA A 60 9.41 2.25 -30.58
C ALA A 60 8.96 0.95 -31.27
N ILE A 61 9.73 -0.14 -31.16
CA ILE A 61 9.36 -1.48 -31.64
C ILE A 61 8.17 -2.04 -30.85
N PHE A 62 8.13 -1.77 -29.54
CA PHE A 62 7.12 -2.29 -28.61
C PHE A 62 6.00 -1.29 -28.32
N PHE A 63 6.29 0.01 -28.43
CA PHE A 63 5.38 1.13 -28.16
C PHE A 63 5.34 2.13 -29.33
N PRO A 64 4.91 1.72 -30.53
CA PRO A 64 4.91 2.60 -31.69
C PRO A 64 3.85 3.70 -31.55
N PRO A 65 4.13 4.94 -32.01
CA PRO A 65 3.10 5.93 -32.24
C PRO A 65 2.11 5.42 -33.32
N SER A 66 0.86 5.88 -33.25
CA SER A 66 -0.26 5.36 -34.05
C SER A 66 0.06 5.29 -35.55
N GLN A 67 0.18 4.07 -36.09
CA GLN A 67 0.34 3.79 -37.52
C GLN A 67 -0.71 2.76 -38.00
N ARG A 68 -1.17 2.92 -39.25
CA ARG A 68 -2.13 2.02 -39.93
C ARG A 68 -1.44 1.30 -41.10
N GLY A 69 -1.89 0.09 -41.45
CA GLY A 69 -1.45 -0.64 -42.65
C GLY A 69 -0.47 -1.79 -42.42
N PRO A 70 0.08 -2.41 -43.48
CA PRO A 70 0.91 -3.63 -43.43
C PRO A 70 2.19 -3.48 -42.60
N GLU A 71 2.69 -2.25 -42.48
CA GLU A 71 3.86 -1.91 -41.67
C GLU A 71 3.61 -2.08 -40.16
N ARG A 72 2.35 -1.98 -39.70
CA ARG A 72 1.96 -2.35 -38.33
C ARG A 72 2.11 -3.86 -38.09
N ALA A 73 1.66 -4.69 -39.04
CA ALA A 73 1.72 -6.14 -38.91
C ALA A 73 3.16 -6.67 -38.92
N ARG A 74 4.03 -6.07 -39.74
CA ARG A 74 5.47 -6.37 -39.76
C ARG A 74 6.13 -6.10 -38.40
N ARG A 75 5.85 -4.94 -37.79
CA ARG A 75 6.38 -4.59 -36.47
C ARG A 75 5.78 -5.41 -35.33
N GLU A 76 4.48 -5.68 -35.36
CA GLU A 76 3.86 -6.58 -34.37
C GLU A 76 4.52 -7.97 -34.42
N LYS A 77 4.82 -8.48 -35.63
CA LYS A 77 5.54 -9.75 -35.81
C LYS A 77 6.98 -9.67 -35.28
N GLU A 78 7.68 -8.57 -35.54
CA GLU A 78 9.05 -8.32 -35.06
C GLU A 78 9.11 -8.26 -33.53
N ALA A 79 8.25 -7.46 -32.90
CA ALA A 79 8.16 -7.35 -31.45
C ALA A 79 7.76 -8.69 -30.79
N LYS A 80 6.83 -9.44 -31.41
CA LYS A 80 6.44 -10.78 -30.93
C LYS A 80 7.58 -11.80 -31.04
N ALA A 81 8.38 -11.75 -32.10
CA ALA A 81 9.56 -12.60 -32.24
C ALA A 81 10.60 -12.32 -31.15
N ALA A 82 10.83 -11.04 -30.83
CA ALA A 82 11.71 -10.63 -29.74
C ALA A 82 11.19 -11.08 -28.36
N CYS A 83 9.88 -10.97 -28.11
CA CYS A 83 9.28 -11.48 -26.89
C CYS A 83 9.34 -13.01 -26.80
N GLY A 84 9.19 -13.73 -27.92
CA GLY A 84 9.15 -15.19 -27.95
C GLY A 84 10.42 -15.88 -27.46
N THR A 85 11.57 -15.18 -27.47
CA THR A 85 12.84 -15.68 -26.95
C THR A 85 13.24 -15.04 -25.61
N CYS A 86 12.40 -14.18 -25.05
CA CYS A 86 12.68 -13.43 -23.84
C CYS A 86 12.52 -14.31 -22.59
N PRO A 87 13.51 -14.37 -21.67
CA PRO A 87 13.45 -15.25 -20.50
C PRO A 87 12.27 -14.90 -19.58
N VAL A 88 11.84 -13.64 -19.59
CA VAL A 88 10.78 -13.13 -18.71
C VAL A 88 9.44 -12.95 -19.41
N LEU A 89 9.24 -13.68 -20.50
CA LEU A 89 8.02 -13.66 -21.32
C LEU A 89 6.75 -13.81 -20.48
N LEU A 90 6.71 -14.82 -19.61
CA LEU A 90 5.52 -15.13 -18.79
C LEU A 90 5.26 -14.06 -17.74
N ASN A 91 6.29 -13.62 -17.02
CA ASN A 91 6.20 -12.53 -16.03
C ASN A 91 5.70 -11.23 -16.69
N CYS A 92 6.22 -10.89 -17.86
CA CYS A 92 5.81 -9.73 -18.64
C CYS A 92 4.35 -9.81 -19.10
N ARG A 93 3.89 -10.99 -19.55
CA ARG A 93 2.47 -11.21 -19.93
C ARG A 93 1.54 -11.05 -18.74
N MET A 94 1.88 -11.71 -17.63
CA MET A 94 1.08 -11.70 -16.41
C MET A 94 0.96 -10.28 -15.84
N TYR A 95 2.09 -9.56 -15.78
CA TYR A 95 2.11 -8.15 -15.39
C TYR A 95 1.18 -7.32 -16.28
N ALA A 96 1.34 -7.39 -17.60
CA ALA A 96 0.59 -6.52 -18.51
C ALA A 96 -0.92 -6.79 -18.54
N VAL A 97 -1.34 -8.03 -18.26
CA VAL A 97 -2.75 -8.39 -18.06
C VAL A 97 -3.24 -7.89 -16.69
N LYS A 98 -2.50 -8.14 -15.59
CA LYS A 98 -2.87 -7.70 -14.23
C LYS A 98 -2.97 -6.17 -14.13
N ALA A 99 -1.99 -5.46 -14.70
CA ALA A 99 -1.90 -4.01 -14.70
C ALA A 99 -2.81 -3.33 -15.73
N LYS A 100 -3.51 -4.11 -16.59
CA LYS A 100 -4.38 -3.61 -17.66
C LYS A 100 -3.67 -2.59 -18.56
N GLU A 101 -2.44 -2.90 -18.96
CA GLU A 101 -1.62 -1.97 -19.74
C GLU A 101 -2.34 -1.59 -21.06
N PRO A 102 -2.63 -0.29 -21.31
CA PRO A 102 -3.53 0.12 -22.39
C PRO A 102 -2.85 0.09 -23.77
N HIS A 103 -1.53 0.18 -23.83
CA HIS A 103 -0.77 0.34 -25.07
C HIS A 103 0.41 -0.62 -25.15
N GLY A 104 0.93 -0.80 -26.37
CA GLY A 104 2.15 -1.55 -26.64
C GLY A 104 2.03 -3.07 -26.57
N ILE A 105 3.13 -3.71 -26.94
CA ILE A 105 3.29 -5.17 -26.99
C ILE A 105 4.04 -5.63 -25.75
N TRP A 106 3.35 -6.39 -24.91
CA TRP A 106 3.88 -6.89 -23.64
C TRP A 106 3.89 -8.40 -23.65
N GLY A 107 5.06 -8.98 -23.42
CA GLY A 107 5.24 -10.43 -23.49
C GLY A 107 4.68 -11.02 -24.80
N GLY A 108 4.80 -10.32 -25.93
CA GLY A 108 4.29 -10.78 -27.22
C GLY A 108 2.76 -10.72 -27.36
N LEU A 109 2.07 -9.98 -26.51
CA LEU A 109 0.63 -9.72 -26.61
C LEU A 109 0.38 -8.25 -26.92
N THR A 110 -0.47 -7.96 -27.90
CA THR A 110 -1.02 -6.62 -28.13
C THR A 110 -2.10 -6.27 -27.08
N SER A 111 -2.45 -5.00 -26.95
CA SER A 111 -3.58 -4.58 -26.08
C SER A 111 -4.89 -5.31 -26.40
N ARG A 112 -5.14 -5.60 -27.69
CA ARG A 112 -6.31 -6.34 -28.14
C ARG A 112 -6.26 -7.81 -27.71
N GLU A 113 -5.11 -8.46 -27.83
CA GLU A 113 -4.94 -9.86 -27.43
C GLU A 113 -5.02 -10.03 -25.91
N ARG A 114 -4.50 -9.08 -25.13
CA ARG A 114 -4.69 -9.04 -23.67
C ARG A 114 -6.17 -8.93 -23.30
N ALA A 115 -6.92 -8.04 -23.97
CA ALA A 115 -8.36 -7.92 -23.75
C ALA A 115 -9.13 -9.22 -24.06
N ILE A 116 -8.74 -9.95 -25.11
CA ILE A 116 -9.35 -11.25 -25.44
C ILE A 116 -9.07 -12.30 -24.34
N LEU A 117 -7.83 -12.36 -23.82
CA LEU A 117 -7.47 -13.27 -22.73
C LEU A 117 -8.26 -12.98 -21.45
N GLU A 118 -8.45 -11.70 -21.11
CA GLU A 118 -9.29 -11.32 -19.96
C GLU A 118 -10.76 -11.73 -20.14
N LEU A 119 -11.31 -11.58 -21.36
CA LEU A 119 -12.69 -11.97 -21.65
C LEU A 119 -12.88 -13.49 -21.61
N HIS A 120 -11.89 -14.26 -22.06
CA HIS A 120 -11.93 -15.72 -22.03
C HIS A 120 -11.72 -16.27 -20.63
N GLY A 121 -10.85 -15.66 -19.81
CA GLY A 121 -10.68 -16.02 -18.40
C GLY A 121 -11.96 -15.83 -17.56
N ARG A 122 -12.74 -14.78 -17.87
CA ARG A 122 -14.05 -14.53 -17.24
C ARG A 122 -15.15 -15.51 -17.67
N ARG A 123 -15.09 -16.04 -18.90
CA ARG A 123 -16.05 -17.04 -19.42
C ARG A 123 -15.72 -18.48 -18.99
N ALA A 124 -14.44 -18.78 -18.73
CA ALA A 124 -13.99 -20.14 -18.45
C ALA A 124 -14.18 -20.61 -17.00
N GLY A 125 -14.57 -19.75 -16.05
CA GLY A 125 -14.92 -20.18 -14.69
C GLY A 125 -13.88 -21.08 -14.02
N LEU A 126 -12.59 -20.83 -14.23
CA LEU A 126 -11.50 -21.60 -13.59
C LEU A 126 -11.37 -21.17 -12.13
N HIS A 127 -12.20 -21.77 -11.28
CA HIS A 127 -11.92 -22.03 -9.88
C HIS A 127 -10.74 -23.01 -9.81
N CYS A 128 -9.63 -22.63 -9.17
CA CYS A 128 -8.66 -23.62 -8.71
C CYS A 128 -9.23 -24.31 -7.46
N GLN A 129 -9.83 -25.48 -7.64
CA GLN A 129 -10.02 -26.45 -6.57
C GLN A 129 -8.81 -27.40 -6.59
N ASP A 130 -8.00 -27.38 -5.54
CA ASP A 130 -7.06 -28.47 -5.27
C ASP A 130 -7.74 -29.49 -4.34
N GLY A 131 -7.84 -30.72 -4.83
CA GLY A 131 -8.61 -31.82 -4.24
C GLY A 131 -8.05 -32.41 -2.95
N ALA A 132 -8.96 -32.88 -2.11
CA ALA A 132 -8.76 -33.63 -0.88
C ALA A 132 -8.22 -35.07 -1.09
N PRO A 133 -7.92 -35.79 0.00
CA PRO A 133 -8.39 -37.16 0.14
C PRO A 133 -9.46 -37.29 1.24
N THR A 134 -10.24 -38.35 1.07
CA THR A 134 -11.54 -38.67 1.64
C THR A 134 -11.51 -39.26 3.06
N GLY A 135 -12.62 -39.06 3.79
CA GLY A 135 -12.97 -39.75 5.05
C GLY A 135 -12.55 -38.96 6.29
N THR A 136 -13.40 -38.58 7.24
CA THR A 136 -14.58 -39.23 7.82
C THR A 136 -15.48 -38.16 8.45
N ARG A 137 -16.80 -38.41 8.49
CA ARG A 137 -17.81 -37.52 9.08
C ARG A 137 -17.53 -37.23 10.55
N GLY A 138 -17.03 -36.03 10.84
CA GLY A 138 -16.96 -35.45 12.19
C GLY A 138 -17.73 -34.14 12.22
N SER A 139 -18.85 -34.13 12.96
CA SER A 139 -19.69 -32.96 13.21
C SER A 139 -18.87 -31.82 13.85
N THR A 140 -18.56 -30.78 13.08
CA THR A 140 -18.05 -29.51 13.63
C THR A 140 -19.22 -28.57 13.86
N ARG A 141 -19.57 -28.35 15.13
CA ARG A 141 -20.45 -27.24 15.53
C ARG A 141 -19.84 -25.93 15.00
N GLY A 142 -20.61 -25.22 14.18
CA GLY A 142 -20.21 -23.96 13.56
C GLY A 142 -19.88 -22.92 14.63
N VAL A 143 -18.77 -22.20 14.42
CA VAL A 143 -18.44 -21.01 15.19
C VAL A 143 -19.42 -19.90 14.77
N PRO A 144 -20.06 -19.18 15.70
CA PRO A 144 -20.88 -18.02 15.35
C PRO A 144 -20.09 -17.06 14.46
N MET A 145 -20.70 -16.59 13.36
CA MET A 145 -20.06 -15.68 12.39
C MET A 145 -19.47 -14.42 13.06
N ALA A 146 -20.08 -13.93 14.14
CA ALA A 146 -19.59 -12.80 14.92
C ALA A 146 -18.25 -13.07 15.63
N GLU A 147 -18.02 -14.29 16.13
CA GLU A 147 -16.74 -14.68 16.73
C GLU A 147 -15.63 -14.81 15.66
N ALA A 148 -15.99 -15.28 14.46
CA ALA A 148 -15.05 -15.34 13.33
C ALA A 148 -14.64 -13.94 12.84
N THR A 149 -15.58 -12.99 12.77
CA THR A 149 -15.31 -11.60 12.40
C THR A 149 -14.37 -10.91 13.40
N GLY A 150 -14.59 -11.10 14.71
CA GLY A 150 -13.70 -10.59 15.76
C GLY A 150 -12.27 -11.16 15.60
N SER A 151 -12.15 -12.47 15.42
CA SER A 151 -10.86 -13.14 15.23
C SER A 151 -10.10 -12.64 13.98
N THR A 152 -10.79 -12.28 12.90
CA THR A 152 -10.15 -11.72 11.70
C THR A 152 -9.59 -10.32 11.98
N VAL A 153 -10.34 -9.48 12.71
CA VAL A 153 -9.90 -8.12 13.05
C VAL A 153 -8.73 -8.15 14.03
N ASP A 154 -8.77 -9.04 15.02
CA ASP A 154 -7.65 -9.25 15.94
C ASP A 154 -6.40 -9.71 15.18
N ALA A 155 -6.55 -10.60 14.19
CA ALA A 155 -5.43 -11.03 13.35
C ALA A 155 -4.88 -9.90 12.47
N LEU A 156 -5.75 -9.06 11.89
CA LEU A 156 -5.33 -7.89 11.12
C LEU A 156 -4.51 -6.93 11.99
N LEU A 157 -4.98 -6.63 13.20
CA LEU A 157 -4.34 -5.66 14.10
C LEU A 157 -3.08 -6.23 14.79
N ALA A 158 -3.02 -7.53 15.04
CA ALA A 158 -1.84 -8.18 15.61
C ALA A 158 -0.67 -8.27 14.61
N ASN A 159 -0.97 -8.35 13.31
CA ASN A 159 0.03 -8.49 12.25
C ASN A 159 0.29 -7.19 11.47
N ALA A 160 -0.58 -6.19 11.59
CA ALA A 160 -0.33 -4.88 11.01
C ALA A 160 0.71 -4.11 11.84
N SER A 161 1.70 -3.54 11.15
CA SER A 161 2.47 -2.40 11.67
C SER A 161 1.51 -1.32 12.21
N PRO A 162 1.98 -0.43 13.11
CA PRO A 162 1.22 0.77 13.44
C PRO A 162 0.87 1.56 12.15
N THR A 163 -0.01 2.57 12.24
CA THR A 163 -0.47 3.31 11.05
C THR A 163 0.73 3.85 10.24
N TYR A 164 0.54 4.17 8.95
CA TYR A 164 1.67 4.64 8.13
C TYR A 164 2.35 5.88 8.74
N ALA A 165 1.56 6.77 9.37
CA ALA A 165 2.09 7.91 10.10
C ALA A 165 2.95 7.47 11.31
N GLN A 166 2.47 6.51 12.10
CA GLN A 166 3.20 6.00 13.26
C GLN A 166 4.50 5.28 12.84
N GLU A 167 4.47 4.52 11.74
CA GLU A 167 5.65 3.86 11.18
C GLU A 167 6.70 4.89 10.70
N ALA A 168 6.25 6.01 10.14
CA ALA A 168 7.11 7.15 9.81
C ALA A 168 7.62 7.92 11.04
N GLY A 169 7.21 7.54 12.26
CA GLY A 169 7.59 8.20 13.51
C GLY A 169 6.73 9.42 13.86
N ILE A 170 5.56 9.58 13.23
CA ILE A 170 4.63 10.68 13.46
C ILE A 170 3.64 10.26 14.55
N THR A 171 3.59 11.03 15.63
CA THR A 171 2.47 10.97 16.57
C THR A 171 1.42 11.99 16.14
N VAL A 172 0.36 11.52 15.48
CA VAL A 172 -0.73 12.38 15.03
C VAL A 172 -1.46 12.93 16.26
N LYS A 173 -1.29 14.22 16.51
CA LYS A 173 -1.99 14.99 17.55
C LYS A 173 -2.62 16.20 16.88
N ASP A 174 -3.65 16.76 17.49
CA ASP A 174 -4.29 17.98 16.99
C ASP A 174 -3.41 19.21 17.33
N LYS A 175 -2.26 19.29 16.67
CA LYS A 175 -1.24 20.32 16.84
C LYS A 175 -0.69 20.73 15.47
N PRO A 176 -0.35 22.02 15.28
CA PRO A 176 0.12 22.53 13.98
C PRO A 176 1.23 21.69 13.35
N ALA A 177 2.29 21.42 14.13
CA ALA A 177 3.44 20.66 13.65
C ALA A 177 3.11 19.19 13.36
N ALA A 178 2.31 18.53 14.19
CA ALA A 178 1.98 17.12 14.00
C ALA A 178 1.11 16.89 12.75
N LEU A 179 0.17 17.79 12.49
CA LEU A 179 -0.64 17.77 11.27
C LEU A 179 0.17 18.10 10.02
N PHE A 180 1.16 18.99 10.13
CA PHE A 180 2.07 19.28 9.03
C PHE A 180 2.93 18.06 8.67
N GLN A 181 3.51 17.40 9.68
CA GLN A 181 4.26 16.16 9.48
C GLN A 181 3.40 15.08 8.83
N LEU A 182 2.12 15.00 9.22
CA LEU A 182 1.17 14.09 8.57
C LEU A 182 0.93 14.46 7.09
N LEU A 183 0.81 15.74 6.75
CA LEU A 183 0.60 16.22 5.37
C LEU A 183 1.75 15.88 4.43
N GLU A 184 2.98 15.80 4.94
CA GLU A 184 4.15 15.43 4.14
C GLU A 184 4.01 14.02 3.54
N MET A 185 3.40 13.09 4.28
CA MET A 185 3.30 11.69 3.86
C MET A 185 2.41 11.45 2.62
N PRO A 186 1.18 11.99 2.51
CA PRO A 186 0.39 11.97 1.28
C PRO A 186 1.09 12.54 0.05
N LEU A 187 1.97 13.55 0.20
CA LEU A 187 2.72 14.12 -0.92
C LEU A 187 3.72 13.11 -1.51
N LEU A 188 4.27 12.23 -0.67
CA LEU A 188 5.16 11.14 -1.09
C LEU A 188 4.38 9.92 -1.59
N LEU A 189 3.32 9.52 -0.89
CA LEU A 189 2.50 8.35 -1.23
C LEU A 189 1.62 8.53 -2.48
N SER A 190 1.38 9.78 -2.90
CA SER A 190 0.64 10.06 -4.14
C SER A 190 1.47 9.88 -5.41
N ALA A 191 2.78 9.65 -5.31
CA ALA A 191 3.61 9.20 -6.42
C ALA A 191 3.43 7.69 -6.65
N ARG A 192 3.73 7.20 -7.86
CA ARG A 192 3.76 5.75 -8.15
C ARG A 192 5.01 5.11 -7.52
N ILE A 193 4.98 4.95 -6.20
CA ILE A 193 6.09 4.46 -5.37
C ILE A 193 5.57 3.48 -4.31
N SER A 194 6.46 2.62 -3.81
CA SER A 194 6.13 1.73 -2.68
C SER A 194 5.83 2.55 -1.42
N SER A 195 4.87 2.08 -0.62
CA SER A 195 4.55 2.66 0.68
C SER A 195 5.75 2.66 1.61
N ASP A 196 6.60 1.64 1.54
CA ASP A 196 7.74 1.49 2.45
C ASP A 196 8.81 2.55 2.16
N ILE A 197 9.06 2.82 0.87
CA ILE A 197 9.96 3.89 0.43
C ILE A 197 9.40 5.25 0.86
N ALA A 198 8.09 5.48 0.70
CA ALA A 198 7.47 6.74 1.11
C ALA A 198 7.51 6.95 2.63
N VAL A 199 7.28 5.90 3.43
CA VAL A 199 7.39 5.94 4.90
C VAL A 199 8.83 6.19 5.33
N ALA A 200 9.79 5.48 4.75
CA ALA A 200 11.21 5.67 5.04
C ALA A 200 11.68 7.09 4.70
N ALA A 201 11.30 7.61 3.52
CA ALA A 201 11.63 8.97 3.12
C ALA A 201 10.94 10.03 4.00
N THR A 202 9.68 9.80 4.43
CA THR A 202 9.02 10.67 5.40
C THR A 202 9.81 10.71 6.71
N LYS A 203 10.24 9.56 7.23
CA LYS A 203 11.06 9.49 8.45
C LYS A 203 12.37 10.29 8.31
N GLU A 204 13.02 10.22 7.14
CA GLU A 204 14.25 10.97 6.86
C GLU A 204 14.03 12.48 6.72
N ILE A 205 12.91 12.92 6.15
CA ILE A 205 12.49 14.33 6.12
C ILE A 205 12.33 14.85 7.55
N LEU A 206 11.65 14.10 8.41
CA LEU A 206 11.44 14.46 9.81
C LEU A 206 12.74 14.45 10.61
N ALA A 207 13.67 13.54 10.33
CA ALA A 207 15.00 13.49 10.92
C ALA A 207 15.87 14.67 10.48
N ALA A 208 15.70 15.16 9.25
CA ALA A 208 16.34 16.37 8.74
C ALA A 208 15.77 17.68 9.33
N GLY A 209 14.75 17.61 10.19
CA GLY A 209 14.21 18.75 10.92
C GLY A 209 13.12 19.53 10.18
N LEU A 210 12.59 18.99 9.08
CA LEU A 210 11.50 19.59 8.29
C LEU A 210 10.13 19.39 8.96
N ARG A 211 10.05 19.59 10.27
CA ARG A 211 8.89 19.23 11.10
C ARG A 211 7.81 20.30 11.19
N THR A 212 8.03 21.45 10.57
CA THR A 212 7.10 22.58 10.57
C THR A 212 7.10 23.26 9.19
N PRO A 213 6.00 23.96 8.81
CA PRO A 213 5.94 24.70 7.55
C PRO A 213 7.07 25.70 7.41
N GLU A 214 7.39 26.43 8.49
CA GLU A 214 8.45 27.43 8.49
C GLU A 214 9.83 26.80 8.21
N ARG A 215 10.14 25.67 8.84
CA ARG A 215 11.41 24.95 8.64
C ARG A 215 11.50 24.37 7.24
N ALA A 216 10.44 23.72 6.77
CA ALA A 216 10.38 23.15 5.42
C ALA A 216 10.53 24.23 4.35
N ARG A 217 9.86 25.38 4.48
CA ARG A 217 9.96 26.52 3.54
C ARG A 217 11.36 27.13 3.47
N LYS A 218 12.08 27.15 4.61
CA LYS A 218 13.45 27.69 4.71
C LYS A 218 14.53 26.67 4.32
N ALA A 219 14.18 25.39 4.17
CA ALA A 219 15.13 24.35 3.84
C ALA A 219 15.72 24.58 2.44
N SER A 220 16.99 24.24 2.25
CA SER A 220 17.57 24.28 0.91
C SER A 220 17.02 23.10 0.11
N ARG A 221 16.78 23.29 -1.20
CA ARG A 221 16.34 22.20 -2.10
C ARG A 221 17.25 20.97 -1.97
N LYS A 222 18.57 21.18 -1.88
CA LYS A 222 19.55 20.12 -1.67
C LYS A 222 19.30 19.32 -0.38
N SER A 223 19.02 19.99 0.74
CA SER A 223 18.75 19.29 2.01
C SER A 223 17.52 18.38 1.95
N VAL A 224 16.48 18.80 1.21
CA VAL A 224 15.27 17.99 1.01
C VAL A 224 15.57 16.78 0.12
N ILE A 225 16.27 16.98 -0.99
CA ILE A 225 16.69 15.90 -1.90
C ILE A 225 17.60 14.90 -1.17
N ASP A 226 18.57 15.37 -0.39
CA ASP A 226 19.46 14.52 0.39
C ASP A 226 18.68 13.67 1.42
N ALA A 227 17.60 14.22 2.02
CA ALA A 227 16.72 13.47 2.91
C ALA A 227 15.89 12.41 2.17
N LEU A 228 15.29 12.77 1.03
CA LEU A 228 14.56 11.84 0.16
C LEU A 228 15.47 10.69 -0.31
N GLY A 229 16.73 11.00 -0.66
CA GLY A 229 17.73 10.03 -1.08
C GLY A 229 18.09 9.02 0.01
N ARG A 230 18.21 9.43 1.28
CA ARG A 230 18.42 8.49 2.41
C ARG A 230 17.25 7.52 2.61
N GLY A 231 16.04 7.95 2.25
CA GLY A 231 14.85 7.09 2.21
C GLY A 231 14.69 6.30 0.91
N HIS A 232 15.69 6.29 0.02
CA HIS A 232 15.65 5.67 -1.31
C HIS A 232 14.56 6.20 -2.26
N TYR A 233 14.01 7.39 -1.97
CA TYR A 233 13.04 8.07 -2.82
C TYR A 233 13.78 8.92 -3.86
N VAL A 234 14.42 8.28 -4.86
CA VAL A 234 15.31 8.98 -5.82
C VAL A 234 14.60 9.36 -7.12
N ARG A 235 13.69 8.52 -7.62
CA ARG A 235 13.06 8.72 -8.94
C ARG A 235 12.30 10.05 -9.08
N TYR A 236 11.71 10.52 -7.99
CA TYR A 236 10.84 11.70 -7.96
C TYR A 236 11.34 12.75 -6.96
N ASP A 237 12.58 12.65 -6.48
CA ASP A 237 13.13 13.50 -5.41
C ASP A 237 12.99 14.99 -5.72
N GLU A 238 13.41 15.42 -6.91
CA GLU A 238 13.40 16.82 -7.33
C GLU A 238 11.99 17.41 -7.38
N SER A 239 11.06 16.69 -8.03
CA SER A 239 9.66 17.11 -8.13
C SER A 239 8.95 17.09 -6.78
N THR A 240 9.34 16.16 -5.89
CA THR A 240 8.77 16.03 -4.55
C THR A 240 9.33 17.08 -3.61
N ALA A 241 10.61 17.43 -3.71
CA ALA A 241 11.21 18.56 -3.01
C ALA A 241 10.52 19.88 -3.38
N THR A 242 10.22 20.11 -4.68
CA THR A 242 9.40 21.26 -5.10
C THR A 242 8.02 21.24 -4.42
N ARG A 243 7.31 20.11 -4.45
CA ARG A 243 5.98 19.98 -3.86
C ARG A 243 5.96 20.17 -2.35
N LEU A 244 6.96 19.67 -1.63
CA LEU A 244 7.11 19.87 -0.18
C LEU A 244 7.29 21.36 0.17
N HIS A 245 8.10 22.10 -0.58
CA HIS A 245 8.22 23.54 -0.41
C HIS A 245 6.93 24.29 -0.74
N GLU A 246 6.28 23.96 -1.87
CA GLU A 246 5.00 24.57 -2.26
C GLU A 246 3.90 24.29 -1.22
N ALA A 247 3.85 23.08 -0.68
CA ALA A 247 2.92 22.73 0.40
C ALA A 247 3.22 23.52 1.68
N ALA A 248 4.48 23.61 2.10
CA ALA A 248 4.88 24.41 3.26
C ALA A 248 4.54 25.90 3.11
N GLU A 249 4.75 26.46 1.91
CA GLU A 249 4.34 27.83 1.57
C GLU A 249 2.83 28.01 1.65
N LEU A 250 2.04 27.07 1.09
CA LEU A 250 0.59 27.12 1.16
C LEU A 250 0.07 27.03 2.61
N VAL A 251 0.66 26.15 3.43
CA VAL A 251 0.34 26.10 4.87
C VAL A 251 0.66 27.43 5.54
N GLN A 252 1.79 28.05 5.23
CA GLN A 252 2.18 29.34 5.79
C GLN A 252 1.24 30.47 5.37
N GLN A 253 0.84 30.55 4.10
CA GLN A 253 0.05 31.65 3.56
C GLN A 253 -1.45 31.50 3.87
N LYS A 254 -2.03 30.35 3.55
CA LYS A 254 -3.49 30.12 3.66
C LYS A 254 -3.92 29.76 5.08
N TYR A 255 -3.07 29.03 5.79
CA TYR A 255 -3.36 28.48 7.12
C TYR A 255 -2.49 29.11 8.22
N GLN A 256 -1.66 30.12 7.91
CA GLN A 256 -0.81 30.83 8.87
C GLN A 256 0.10 29.89 9.68
N GLY A 257 0.56 28.80 9.06
CA GLY A 257 1.40 27.80 9.72
C GLY A 257 0.65 26.77 10.56
N ASP A 258 -0.69 26.83 10.62
CA ASP A 258 -1.52 25.98 11.47
C ASP A 258 -2.58 25.19 10.69
N LEU A 259 -2.30 23.91 10.44
CA LEU A 259 -3.21 23.03 9.70
C LEU A 259 -4.51 22.68 10.44
N ARG A 260 -4.68 23.04 11.72
CA ARG A 260 -6.00 22.93 12.37
C ARG A 260 -7.03 23.83 11.69
N LYS A 261 -6.57 24.93 11.08
CA LYS A 261 -7.42 25.81 10.26
C LYS A 261 -7.98 25.13 9.02
N LEU A 262 -7.42 24.00 8.59
CA LEU A 262 -8.04 23.18 7.55
C LEU A 262 -9.36 22.60 8.05
N ALA A 263 -9.38 22.05 9.27
CA ALA A 263 -10.60 21.53 9.90
C ALA A 263 -11.64 22.63 10.17
N GLU A 264 -11.18 23.83 10.59
CA GLU A 264 -12.06 24.99 10.76
C GLU A 264 -12.68 25.44 9.43
N ARG A 265 -11.85 25.57 8.37
CA ARG A 265 -12.30 26.01 7.04
C ARG A 265 -13.16 24.98 6.32
N SER A 266 -13.00 23.69 6.63
CA SER A 266 -13.86 22.63 6.10
C SER A 266 -15.17 22.50 6.87
N ASP A 267 -15.42 23.32 7.90
CA ASP A 267 -16.56 23.18 8.81
C ASP A 267 -16.68 21.75 9.39
N SER A 268 -15.52 21.11 9.66
CA SER A 268 -15.45 19.69 10.07
C SER A 268 -16.24 18.73 9.15
N ASN A 269 -16.34 19.06 7.86
CA ASN A 269 -16.96 18.24 6.83
C ASN A 269 -15.89 17.51 6.00
N VAL A 270 -16.08 16.19 5.81
CA VAL A 270 -15.11 15.33 5.11
C VAL A 270 -14.96 15.67 3.63
N GLU A 271 -16.06 16.03 2.96
CA GLU A 271 -16.03 16.38 1.53
C GLU A 271 -15.29 17.70 1.33
N GLN A 272 -15.60 18.72 2.14
CA GLN A 272 -14.88 20.00 2.11
C GLN A 272 -13.40 19.85 2.51
N ALA A 273 -13.10 19.00 3.50
CA ALA A 273 -11.72 18.71 3.87
C ALA A 273 -10.97 18.02 2.73
N THR A 274 -11.63 17.12 2.00
CA THR A 274 -11.07 16.49 0.79
C THR A 274 -10.75 17.53 -0.27
N GLU A 275 -11.67 18.45 -0.57
CA GLU A 275 -11.44 19.54 -1.53
C GLU A 275 -10.24 20.41 -1.12
N LEU A 276 -10.18 20.87 0.14
CA LEU A 276 -9.07 21.67 0.65
C LEU A 276 -7.72 20.91 0.62
N LEU A 277 -7.72 19.60 0.85
CA LEU A 277 -6.52 18.77 0.76
C LEU A 277 -6.03 18.63 -0.68
N THR A 278 -6.92 18.63 -1.67
CA THR A 278 -6.53 18.54 -3.09
C THR A 278 -5.94 19.82 -3.67
N GLU A 279 -6.04 20.94 -2.96
CA GLU A 279 -5.34 22.18 -3.34
C GLU A 279 -3.82 22.08 -3.19
N PHE A 280 -3.34 21.18 -2.32
CA PHE A 280 -1.91 20.91 -2.19
C PHE A 280 -1.43 20.17 -3.44
N LYS A 281 -0.59 20.83 -4.24
CA LYS A 281 -0.10 20.29 -5.50
C LYS A 281 0.56 18.92 -5.31
N GLY A 282 0.02 17.91 -5.99
CA GLY A 282 0.45 16.52 -5.88
C GLY A 282 -0.39 15.67 -4.95
N ILE A 283 -1.36 16.25 -4.24
CA ILE A 283 -2.41 15.53 -3.51
C ILE A 283 -3.64 15.45 -4.40
N GLY A 284 -3.97 14.24 -4.87
CA GLY A 284 -5.26 13.94 -5.49
C GLY A 284 -6.23 13.29 -4.49
N GLY A 285 -7.35 12.75 -4.98
CA GLY A 285 -8.33 12.07 -4.11
C GLY A 285 -7.73 10.94 -3.26
N VAL A 286 -6.78 10.17 -3.81
CA VAL A 286 -6.05 9.14 -3.05
C VAL A 286 -5.19 9.73 -1.93
N GLY A 287 -4.49 10.84 -2.20
CA GLY A 287 -3.68 11.52 -1.20
C GLY A 287 -4.52 12.12 -0.07
N ALA A 288 -5.67 12.72 -0.41
CA ALA A 288 -6.63 13.21 0.56
C ALA A 288 -7.19 12.07 1.43
N ALA A 289 -7.54 10.93 0.81
CA ALA A 289 -7.98 9.74 1.54
C ALA A 289 -6.92 9.19 2.49
N ILE A 290 -5.64 9.20 2.11
CA ILE A 290 -4.53 8.82 3.00
C ILE A 290 -4.48 9.75 4.22
N PHE A 291 -4.55 11.07 4.02
CA PHE A 291 -4.54 12.02 5.12
C PHE A 291 -5.73 11.80 6.06
N LEU A 292 -6.94 11.71 5.52
CA LEU A 292 -8.17 11.54 6.28
C LEU A 292 -8.19 10.22 7.07
N ARG A 293 -7.71 9.13 6.45
CA ARG A 293 -7.60 7.83 7.10
C ARG A 293 -6.67 7.85 8.31
N GLU A 294 -5.56 8.58 8.23
CA GLU A 294 -4.55 8.64 9.29
C GLU A 294 -4.94 9.64 10.40
N VAL A 295 -5.62 10.74 10.04
CA VAL A 295 -6.01 11.79 11.01
C VAL A 295 -7.28 11.45 11.78
N GLN A 296 -8.13 10.53 11.31
CA GLN A 296 -9.48 10.31 11.85
C GLN A 296 -9.52 10.03 13.36
N ASP A 297 -8.46 9.45 13.93
CA ASP A 297 -8.41 9.20 15.37
C ASP A 297 -8.06 10.43 16.22
N THR A 298 -7.56 11.48 15.57
CA THR A 298 -7.33 12.82 16.13
C THR A 298 -8.49 13.77 15.79
N TRP A 299 -8.90 13.79 14.52
CA TRP A 299 -10.09 14.53 14.06
C TRP A 299 -11.29 13.60 14.07
N THR A 300 -11.89 13.42 15.23
CA THR A 300 -12.95 12.42 15.42
C THR A 300 -14.21 12.68 14.60
N TRP A 301 -14.41 13.89 14.09
CA TRP A 301 -15.48 14.23 13.14
C TRP A 301 -15.28 13.56 11.76
N VAL A 302 -14.07 13.10 11.44
CA VAL A 302 -13.78 12.28 10.25
C VAL A 302 -14.23 10.83 10.45
N ARG A 303 -14.39 10.36 11.70
CA ARG A 303 -14.76 8.96 11.97
C ARG A 303 -16.21 8.67 11.58
N PRO A 304 -16.50 7.45 11.07
CA PRO A 304 -15.53 6.47 10.58
C PRO A 304 -15.12 6.77 9.13
N TYR A 305 -13.82 6.75 8.84
CA TYR A 305 -13.29 6.92 7.48
C TYR A 305 -12.57 5.67 7.02
N PHE A 306 -13.20 4.97 6.08
CA PHE A 306 -12.63 3.85 5.34
C PHE A 306 -12.77 4.19 3.85
N ASP A 307 -11.64 4.34 3.17
CA ASP A 307 -11.62 4.60 1.73
C ASP A 307 -12.06 3.36 0.93
N GLU A 308 -12.32 3.54 -0.37
CA GLU A 308 -12.80 2.48 -1.26
C GLU A 308 -11.93 1.22 -1.20
N ARG A 309 -10.61 1.40 -1.11
CA ARG A 309 -9.63 0.31 -1.01
C ARG A 309 -9.78 -0.47 0.29
N ALA A 310 -9.91 0.22 1.43
CA ALA A 310 -10.12 -0.44 2.72
C ALA A 310 -11.44 -1.23 2.75
N LEU A 311 -12.51 -0.66 2.19
CA LEU A 311 -13.82 -1.31 2.12
C LEU A 311 -13.84 -2.52 1.17
N GLU A 312 -13.11 -2.46 0.06
CA GLU A 312 -12.93 -3.60 -0.86
C GLU A 312 -12.27 -4.77 -0.14
N VAL A 313 -11.16 -4.54 0.56
CA VAL A 313 -10.49 -5.59 1.35
C VAL A 313 -11.36 -6.11 2.47
N ALA A 314 -12.10 -5.24 3.17
CA ALA A 314 -13.03 -5.67 4.21
C ALA A 314 -14.04 -6.69 3.65
N ARG A 315 -14.62 -6.41 2.48
CA ARG A 315 -15.55 -7.31 1.78
C ARG A 315 -14.92 -8.65 1.44
N GLU A 316 -13.69 -8.64 0.91
CA GLU A 316 -12.93 -9.86 0.56
C GLU A 316 -12.63 -10.73 1.79
N LEU A 317 -12.33 -10.10 2.93
CA LEU A 317 -12.11 -10.75 4.21
C LEU A 317 -13.41 -11.12 4.94
N ARG A 318 -14.57 -10.93 4.28
CA ARG A 318 -15.91 -11.19 4.84
C ARG A 318 -16.20 -10.37 6.10
N LEU A 319 -15.59 -9.19 6.22
CA LEU A 319 -15.95 -8.17 7.19
C LEU A 319 -17.07 -7.28 6.62
N PRO A 320 -17.80 -6.53 7.48
CA PRO A 320 -18.75 -5.54 7.01
C PRO A 320 -18.08 -4.47 6.13
N ASP A 321 -18.71 -4.15 5.00
CA ASP A 321 -18.30 -3.09 4.06
C ASP A 321 -19.08 -1.78 4.27
N ASP A 322 -19.98 -1.74 5.26
CA ASP A 322 -20.56 -0.50 5.79
C ASP A 322 -19.59 0.13 6.81
N PRO A 323 -19.15 1.39 6.60
CA PRO A 323 -18.17 2.05 7.48
C PRO A 323 -18.57 2.06 8.97
N LYS A 324 -19.86 2.23 9.29
CA LYS A 324 -20.34 2.29 10.68
C LYS A 324 -20.30 0.92 11.34
N LYS A 325 -20.63 -0.15 10.61
CA LYS A 325 -20.51 -1.52 11.10
C LYS A 325 -19.04 -1.94 11.26
N LEU A 326 -18.19 -1.57 10.31
CA LEU A 326 -16.75 -1.87 10.36
C LEU A 326 -16.08 -1.16 11.55
N ALA A 327 -16.43 0.10 11.81
CA ALA A 327 -15.92 0.86 12.95
C ALA A 327 -16.23 0.23 14.32
N LYS A 328 -17.36 -0.48 14.45
CA LYS A 328 -17.71 -1.20 15.69
C LYS A 328 -16.76 -2.35 16.01
N LEU A 329 -16.00 -2.81 15.02
CA LEU A 329 -15.01 -3.87 15.20
C LEU A 329 -13.64 -3.32 15.64
N ALA A 330 -13.42 -2.01 15.52
CA ALA A 330 -12.16 -1.38 15.89
C ALA A 330 -11.99 -1.33 17.42
N PRO A 331 -10.91 -1.92 17.99
CA PRO A 331 -10.66 -1.89 19.43
C PRO A 331 -10.59 -0.46 19.97
N GLY A 332 -11.32 -0.18 21.04
CA GLY A 332 -11.36 1.17 21.65
C GLY A 332 -11.90 2.26 20.74
N GLY A 333 -12.52 1.92 19.61
CA GLY A 333 -13.01 2.88 18.61
C GLY A 333 -11.91 3.54 17.76
N ALA A 334 -10.67 3.08 17.84
CA ALA A 334 -9.55 3.59 17.04
C ALA A 334 -9.61 3.03 15.61
N CYS A 335 -10.18 3.81 14.68
CA CYS A 335 -10.46 3.37 13.32
C CYS A 335 -9.23 3.47 12.40
N ALA A 336 -8.26 4.34 12.68
CA ALA A 336 -7.10 4.53 11.82
C ALA A 336 -6.22 3.27 11.71
N PRO A 337 -5.90 2.54 12.81
CA PRO A 337 -5.17 1.27 12.73
C PRO A 337 -5.89 0.21 11.90
N LEU A 338 -7.21 0.07 12.07
CA LEU A 338 -7.99 -0.90 11.31
C LEU A 338 -8.00 -0.55 9.81
N ALA A 339 -8.20 0.72 9.47
CA ALA A 339 -8.18 1.18 8.09
C ALA A 339 -6.79 0.99 7.46
N ALA A 340 -5.72 1.30 8.18
CA ALA A 340 -4.34 1.08 7.71
C ALA A 340 -4.05 -0.41 7.47
N ALA A 341 -4.49 -1.30 8.38
CA ALA A 341 -4.32 -2.75 8.24
C ALA A 341 -5.02 -3.29 6.97
N LEU A 342 -6.24 -2.84 6.69
CA LEU A 342 -6.98 -3.22 5.48
C LEU A 342 -6.26 -2.73 4.21
N VAL A 343 -5.75 -1.50 4.21
CA VAL A 343 -4.99 -0.96 3.08
C VAL A 343 -3.69 -1.73 2.83
N ARG A 344 -2.98 -2.16 3.89
CA ARG A 344 -1.77 -3.00 3.74
C ARG A 344 -2.06 -4.31 3.05
N VAL A 345 -3.13 -5.02 3.45
CA VAL A 345 -3.55 -6.26 2.78
C VAL A 345 -3.84 -6.03 1.29
N SER A 346 -4.43 -4.88 0.93
CA SER A 346 -4.64 -4.53 -0.48
C SER A 346 -3.31 -4.39 -1.25
N LEU A 347 -2.31 -3.77 -0.63
CA LEU A 347 -0.98 -3.62 -1.23
C LEU A 347 -0.27 -4.98 -1.35
N ASP A 348 -0.32 -5.82 -0.32
CA ASP A 348 0.30 -7.16 -0.34
C ASP A 348 -0.31 -8.05 -1.43
N LYS A 349 -1.63 -7.95 -1.68
CA LYS A 349 -2.29 -8.62 -2.83
C LYS A 349 -1.85 -8.06 -4.18
N ALA A 350 -1.58 -6.76 -4.26
CA ALA A 350 -0.96 -6.17 -5.44
C ALA A 350 0.46 -6.73 -5.66
N LEU A 351 1.17 -7.05 -4.56
CA LEU A 351 2.51 -7.66 -4.51
C LEU A 351 2.52 -9.22 -4.46
N GLY A 352 1.36 -9.87 -4.62
CA GLY A 352 1.29 -11.29 -4.98
C GLY A 352 1.50 -12.34 -3.88
N TYR A 353 1.20 -12.06 -2.61
CA TYR A 353 1.12 -13.09 -1.56
C TYR A 353 -0.27 -13.71 -1.39
#